data_AF-A0A285H2U4-F1
#
_entry.id   AF-A0A285H2U4-F1
#
_cell.length_a   1.000
_cell.length_b   1.000
_cell.length_c   1.000
_cell.angle_alpha   90.00
_cell.angle_beta   90.00
_cell.angle_gamma   90.00
#
_symmetry.space_group_name_H-M   'P 1'
#
loop_
_entity.id
_entity.type
_entity.pdbx_description
1 polymer ?
#
loop_
_entity_poly.entity_id
_entity_poly.type
_entity_poly.pdbx_seq_one_letter_code
_entity_poly.pdbx_strand_id
1 'polypeptide(L)'
;MPSKHSVRLFGPARFVLSFGVAILVLLVVWIAVRAVGPAEAARQPSVTLPSMPQVPLVVSDSPVPLTAAPKSTSPAPSRSASRSPSASPSPSRSATTPPPSTSSSPQPEKSTTKPTTKPATTVPTTAPTSAKPQSNFEAQLSVTASWDQGYVAFVRVENSGDATAQWRVTVSHSGLDDMELRGVWNASGDRNGSSLSFSGGSLAPGKSVTFGYQISKSGRGNARPAGCSAVGGSCSVR
;
A
#
# COMPACT_ATOMS: atom_id res chain seq x y z
N MET A 1 -31.75 -37.76 -49.61
CA MET A 1 -31.95 -36.30 -49.81
C MET A 1 -31.48 -35.57 -48.55
N PRO A 2 -30.29 -34.95 -48.53
CA PRO A 2 -29.84 -34.17 -47.39
C PRO A 2 -30.12 -32.68 -47.58
N SER A 3 -30.78 -32.08 -46.59
CA SER A 3 -31.18 -30.67 -46.55
C SER A 3 -29.99 -29.74 -46.31
N LYS A 4 -29.90 -28.70 -47.14
CA LYS A 4 -28.83 -27.70 -47.15
C LYS A 4 -29.21 -26.57 -46.18
N HIS A 5 -28.65 -26.58 -44.97
CA HIS A 5 -28.82 -25.48 -44.01
C HIS A 5 -27.93 -24.30 -44.41
N SER A 6 -28.55 -23.18 -44.81
CA SER A 6 -27.87 -21.91 -45.07
C SER A 6 -27.75 -21.12 -43.76
N VAL A 7 -26.54 -21.02 -43.24
CA VAL A 7 -26.20 -20.17 -42.10
C VAL A 7 -26.09 -18.73 -42.59
N ARG A 8 -27.03 -17.86 -42.17
CA ARG A 8 -26.97 -16.42 -42.45
C ARG A 8 -25.99 -15.77 -41.46
N LEU A 9 -24.82 -15.38 -41.97
CA LEU A 9 -23.85 -14.55 -41.25
C LEU A 9 -24.42 -13.14 -41.07
N PHE A 10 -24.77 -12.79 -39.83
CA PHE A 10 -25.13 -11.43 -39.44
C PHE A 10 -23.88 -10.53 -39.45
N GLY A 11 -23.90 -9.48 -40.25
CA GLY A 11 -22.74 -8.63 -40.54
C GLY A 11 -22.22 -7.78 -39.37
N PRO A 12 -20.93 -7.39 -39.40
CA PRO A 12 -20.19 -6.75 -38.30
C PRO A 12 -20.57 -5.31 -37.96
N ALA A 13 -21.51 -4.70 -38.69
CA ALA A 13 -21.81 -3.26 -38.57
C ALA A 13 -22.46 -2.86 -37.23
N ARG A 14 -23.01 -3.80 -36.44
CA ARG A 14 -23.63 -3.50 -35.13
C ARG A 14 -22.65 -3.49 -33.96
N PHE A 15 -21.44 -4.02 -34.11
CA PHE A 15 -20.46 -4.03 -33.03
C PHE A 15 -19.75 -2.69 -32.85
N VAL A 16 -19.52 -1.94 -33.93
CA VAL A 16 -18.74 -0.68 -33.88
C VAL A 16 -19.46 0.42 -33.09
N LEU A 17 -20.79 0.48 -33.13
CA LEU A 17 -21.56 1.46 -32.36
C LEU A 17 -21.59 1.16 -30.85
N SER A 18 -21.52 -0.11 -30.45
CA SER A 18 -21.54 -0.51 -29.04
C SER A 18 -20.25 -0.15 -28.31
N PHE A 19 -19.09 -0.35 -28.96
CA PHE A 19 -17.79 0.01 -28.38
C PHE A 19 -17.61 1.52 -28.18
N GLY A 20 -18.14 2.34 -29.09
CA GLY A 20 -18.08 3.79 -28.96
C GLY A 20 -18.79 4.30 -27.70
N VAL A 21 -19.96 3.77 -27.38
CA VAL A 21 -20.73 4.15 -26.18
C VAL A 21 -20.03 3.68 -24.90
N ALA A 22 -19.49 2.45 -24.89
CA ALA A 22 -18.78 1.93 -23.73
C ALA A 22 -17.52 2.73 -23.38
N ILE A 23 -16.74 3.15 -24.39
CA ILE A 23 -15.54 3.98 -24.20
C ILE A 23 -15.93 5.35 -23.65
N LEU A 24 -17.00 5.96 -24.17
CA LEU A 24 -17.45 7.29 -23.73
C LEU A 24 -17.92 7.28 -22.28
N VAL A 25 -18.67 6.25 -21.85
CA VAL A 25 -19.06 6.08 -20.44
C VAL A 25 -17.85 5.92 -19.53
N LEU A 26 -16.87 5.11 -19.94
CA LEU A 26 -15.65 4.88 -19.14
C LEU A 26 -14.82 6.16 -19.00
N LEU A 27 -14.74 6.97 -20.06
CA LEU A 27 -14.09 8.29 -20.06
C LEU A 27 -14.79 9.28 -19.11
N VAL A 28 -16.12 9.34 -19.14
CA VAL A 28 -16.91 10.22 -18.25
C VAL A 28 -16.74 9.82 -16.79
N VAL A 29 -16.78 8.52 -16.48
CA VAL A 29 -16.55 8.01 -15.12
C VAL A 29 -15.12 8.33 -14.65
N TRP A 30 -14.12 8.16 -15.51
CA TRP A 30 -12.73 8.49 -15.17
C TRP A 30 -12.53 9.99 -14.90
N ILE A 31 -13.16 10.87 -15.69
CA ILE A 31 -13.15 12.32 -15.47
C ILE A 31 -13.86 12.67 -14.15
N ALA A 32 -15.02 12.06 -13.86
CA ALA A 32 -15.75 12.29 -12.62
C ALA A 32 -14.92 11.88 -11.38
N VAL A 33 -14.24 10.73 -11.43
CA VAL A 33 -13.36 10.27 -10.35
C VAL A 33 -12.15 11.20 -10.15
N ARG A 34 -11.63 11.83 -11.21
CA ARG A 34 -10.55 12.82 -11.07
C ARG A 34 -11.01 14.21 -10.67
N ALA A 35 -12.22 14.62 -11.05
CA ALA A 35 -12.80 15.89 -10.65
C ALA A 35 -13.16 15.89 -9.15
N VAL A 36 -13.57 14.74 -8.61
CA VAL A 36 -13.71 14.51 -7.17
C VAL A 36 -12.37 14.06 -6.59
N GLY A 37 -11.35 14.92 -6.74
CA GLY A 37 -10.09 14.72 -6.04
C GLY A 37 -10.30 14.72 -4.53
N PRO A 38 -9.47 13.99 -3.76
CA PRO A 38 -9.58 13.93 -2.31
C PRO A 38 -9.30 15.31 -1.71
N ALA A 39 -10.35 16.01 -1.32
CA ALA A 39 -10.28 17.32 -0.67
C ALA A 39 -9.67 17.25 0.76
N GLU A 40 -9.17 16.09 1.20
CA GLU A 40 -8.70 15.84 2.57
C GLU A 40 -7.18 15.87 2.76
N ALA A 41 -6.38 16.16 1.73
CA ALA A 41 -4.93 16.29 1.89
C ALA A 41 -4.45 17.62 2.51
N ALA A 42 -5.36 18.55 2.84
CA ALA A 42 -5.00 19.89 3.34
C ALA A 42 -4.97 20.03 4.88
N ARG A 43 -5.10 18.94 5.65
CA ARG A 43 -4.97 18.95 7.12
C ARG A 43 -3.64 18.37 7.60
N GLN A 44 -2.53 18.62 6.91
CA GLN A 44 -1.23 18.42 7.54
C GLN A 44 -0.95 19.62 8.46
N PRO A 45 -0.76 19.42 9.78
CA PRO A 45 -0.26 20.47 10.65
C PRO A 45 1.12 20.88 10.13
N SER A 46 1.24 22.11 9.64
CA SER A 46 2.53 22.71 9.34
C SER A 46 3.29 22.85 10.66
N VAL A 47 4.21 21.93 10.92
CA VAL A 47 5.19 22.07 11.99
C VAL A 47 6.17 23.13 11.53
N THR A 48 6.01 24.36 12.00
CA THR A 48 7.01 25.41 11.84
C THR A 48 8.27 25.00 12.57
N LEU A 49 9.26 24.47 11.84
CA LEU A 49 10.60 24.26 12.39
C LEU A 49 11.17 25.64 12.78
N PRO A 50 11.67 25.81 14.03
CA PRO A 50 12.37 27.01 14.40
C PRO A 50 13.63 27.16 13.54
N SER A 51 13.79 28.35 12.97
CA SER A 51 14.97 28.74 12.20
C SER A 51 16.19 28.62 13.10
N MET A 52 17.05 27.64 12.85
CA MET A 52 18.32 27.53 13.55
C MET A 52 19.27 28.64 13.07
N PRO A 53 20.02 29.29 13.98
CA PRO A 53 21.03 30.28 13.60
C PRO A 53 22.06 29.63 12.69
N GLN A 54 22.19 30.15 11.47
CA GLN A 54 23.20 29.74 10.52
C GLN A 54 24.57 30.15 11.06
N VAL A 55 25.42 29.16 11.37
CA VAL A 55 26.84 29.38 11.61
C VAL A 55 27.48 29.69 10.26
N PRO A 56 28.13 30.84 10.07
CA PRO A 56 28.84 31.14 8.83
C PRO A 56 30.02 30.18 8.70
N LEU A 57 29.94 29.27 7.73
CA LEU A 57 31.09 28.47 7.31
C LEU A 57 32.02 29.39 6.51
N VAL A 58 33.21 29.64 7.07
CA VAL A 58 34.30 30.37 6.45
C VAL A 58 34.72 29.60 5.19
N VAL A 59 34.46 30.18 4.02
CA VAL A 59 34.93 29.69 2.74
C VAL A 59 36.41 30.08 2.63
N SER A 60 37.31 29.11 2.75
CA SER A 60 38.69 29.29 2.33
C SER A 60 38.75 29.28 0.80
N ASP A 61 38.91 30.48 0.27
CA ASP A 61 39.20 30.80 -1.11
C ASP A 61 40.57 30.20 -1.51
N SER A 62 40.62 29.47 -2.61
CA SER A 62 41.88 29.11 -3.28
C SER A 62 41.66 29.20 -4.79
N PRO A 63 42.34 30.14 -5.47
CA PRO A 63 42.16 30.38 -6.90
C PRO A 63 42.98 29.38 -7.74
N VAL A 64 42.37 28.81 -8.77
CA VAL A 64 43.05 28.04 -9.82
C VAL A 64 42.55 28.54 -11.19
N PRO A 65 43.44 28.72 -12.20
CA PRO A 65 43.19 29.66 -13.29
C PRO A 65 42.38 29.10 -14.46
N LEU A 66 41.87 30.08 -15.21
CA LEU A 66 41.05 30.04 -16.41
C LEU A 66 41.63 29.19 -17.55
N THR A 67 40.76 28.46 -18.26
CA THR A 67 40.94 28.10 -19.68
C THR A 67 39.56 28.12 -20.39
N ALA A 68 39.59 28.52 -21.66
CA ALA A 68 38.62 29.34 -22.36
C ALA A 68 37.35 28.67 -22.92
N ALA A 69 36.41 29.55 -23.29
CA ALA A 69 35.07 29.36 -23.87
C ALA A 69 35.02 28.59 -25.22
N PRO A 70 33.81 28.21 -25.70
CA PRO A 70 33.11 29.13 -26.62
C PRO A 70 31.56 29.21 -26.52
N LYS A 71 31.08 30.44 -26.77
CA LYS A 71 29.89 30.91 -27.52
C LYS A 71 28.54 30.14 -27.46
N SER A 72 27.63 30.72 -26.68
CA SER A 72 26.35 31.36 -27.07
C SER A 72 25.45 30.69 -28.12
N THR A 73 24.20 30.37 -27.73
CA THR A 73 23.00 31.02 -28.30
C THR A 73 21.74 30.73 -27.46
N SER A 74 21.04 31.82 -27.11
CA SER A 74 19.75 31.88 -26.42
C SER A 74 18.60 31.66 -27.43
N PRO A 75 17.39 31.23 -26.99
CA PRO A 75 16.37 32.24 -26.75
C PRO A 75 15.47 31.99 -25.52
N ALA A 76 15.09 33.11 -24.90
CA ALA A 76 14.05 33.24 -23.88
C ALA A 76 12.64 33.03 -24.46
N PRO A 77 11.68 32.62 -23.61
CA PRO A 77 10.48 33.45 -23.52
C PRO A 77 10.14 33.87 -22.10
N SER A 78 9.75 35.14 -22.03
CA SER A 78 9.20 35.87 -20.89
C SER A 78 7.69 35.71 -20.82
N ARG A 79 7.12 35.60 -19.61
CA ARG A 79 5.78 36.06 -19.14
C ARG A 79 5.51 35.40 -17.76
N SER A 80 5.60 36.12 -16.64
CA SER A 80 4.64 37.11 -16.12
C SER A 80 3.35 36.49 -15.60
N ALA A 81 3.22 36.36 -14.27
CA ALA A 81 2.02 36.71 -13.50
C ALA A 81 2.29 36.57 -12.00
N SER A 82 2.57 37.70 -11.34
CA SER A 82 2.43 37.89 -9.90
C SER A 82 0.95 37.86 -9.53
N ARG A 83 0.54 37.06 -8.54
CA ARG A 83 -0.75 37.18 -7.85
C ARG A 83 -0.54 37.05 -6.35
N SER A 84 -0.66 38.20 -5.68
CA SER A 84 -0.74 38.35 -4.22
C SER A 84 -2.20 38.14 -3.74
N PRO A 85 -2.43 37.88 -2.43
CA PRO A 85 -3.53 37.07 -1.90
C PRO A 85 -4.71 37.91 -1.39
N SER A 86 -5.91 37.33 -1.38
CA SER A 86 -6.97 37.71 -0.43
C SER A 86 -8.11 36.68 -0.46
N ALA A 87 -8.27 35.92 0.63
CA ALA A 87 -9.56 35.42 1.08
C ALA A 87 -9.40 34.87 2.50
N SER A 88 -9.95 35.62 3.45
CA SER A 88 -10.16 35.22 4.84
C SER A 88 -11.53 34.55 4.95
N PRO A 89 -11.63 33.25 5.27
CA PRO A 89 -12.87 32.68 5.79
C PRO A 89 -12.83 32.55 7.32
N SER A 90 -13.82 33.18 7.93
CA SER A 90 -14.15 33.15 9.36
C SER A 90 -14.49 31.72 9.83
N PRO A 91 -13.95 31.24 10.97
CA PRO A 91 -14.29 29.92 11.50
C PRO A 91 -15.62 29.97 12.26
N SER A 92 -16.70 29.50 11.63
CA SER A 92 -17.95 29.22 12.34
C SER A 92 -17.84 27.88 13.08
N ARG A 93 -17.81 27.94 14.41
CA ARG A 93 -17.84 26.79 15.31
C ARG A 93 -19.26 26.23 15.33
N SER A 94 -19.44 25.01 14.82
CA SER A 94 -20.60 24.18 15.17
C SER A 94 -20.11 23.03 16.04
N ALA A 95 -20.28 23.20 17.34
CA ALA A 95 -20.25 22.10 18.29
C ALA A 95 -21.50 21.25 18.05
N THR A 96 -21.31 20.00 17.61
CA THR A 96 -22.39 19.01 17.63
C THR A 96 -22.02 17.92 18.63
N THR A 97 -22.74 18.04 19.74
CA THR A 97 -22.92 17.17 20.89
C THR A 97 -23.04 15.68 20.53
N PRO A 98 -22.49 14.76 21.35
CA PRO A 98 -22.57 13.31 21.13
C PRO A 98 -24.00 12.75 21.33
N PRO A 99 -24.45 11.78 20.54
CA PRO A 99 -25.61 10.97 20.89
C PRO A 99 -25.25 9.94 21.99
N PRO A 100 -26.17 9.68 22.93
CA PRO A 100 -25.94 8.82 24.09
C PRO A 100 -25.88 7.32 23.76
N SER A 101 -25.14 6.63 24.60
CA SER A 101 -24.98 5.17 24.68
C SER A 101 -26.31 4.44 24.83
N THR A 102 -26.57 3.44 24.00
CA THR A 102 -27.57 2.40 24.27
C THR A 102 -26.87 1.15 24.75
N SER A 103 -26.80 1.03 26.08
CA SER A 103 -26.57 -0.21 26.81
C SER A 103 -27.74 -1.16 26.56
N SER A 104 -27.48 -2.30 25.92
CA SER A 104 -28.40 -3.43 25.88
C SER A 104 -27.75 -4.62 26.56
N SER A 105 -28.11 -4.79 27.83
CA SER A 105 -27.95 -6.01 28.60
C SER A 105 -29.15 -6.91 28.34
N PRO A 106 -28.93 -8.17 27.93
CA PRO A 106 -29.90 -9.23 28.15
C PRO A 106 -29.31 -10.34 29.04
N GLN A 107 -29.86 -10.38 30.26
CA GLN A 107 -30.49 -11.56 30.89
C GLN A 107 -29.72 -12.90 30.92
N PRO A 108 -29.31 -13.36 32.11
CA PRO A 108 -28.87 -14.74 32.33
C PRO A 108 -30.09 -15.68 32.41
N GLU A 109 -30.28 -16.52 31.40
CA GLU A 109 -31.23 -17.63 31.49
C GLU A 109 -30.65 -18.77 32.34
N LYS A 110 -31.22 -18.95 33.53
CA LYS A 110 -31.18 -20.20 34.28
C LYS A 110 -31.88 -21.28 33.46
N SER A 111 -31.12 -22.22 32.92
CA SER A 111 -31.69 -23.49 32.46
C SER A 111 -31.22 -24.62 33.37
N THR A 112 -32.16 -25.09 34.19
CA THR A 112 -32.06 -26.28 35.03
C THR A 112 -32.50 -27.49 34.21
N THR A 113 -31.60 -28.43 33.91
CA THR A 113 -32.01 -29.79 33.53
C THR A 113 -31.00 -30.87 33.96
N LYS A 114 -31.44 -31.62 34.99
CA LYS A 114 -31.39 -33.09 35.16
C LYS A 114 -30.03 -33.83 35.13
N PRO A 115 -29.62 -34.50 36.22
CA PRO A 115 -28.49 -35.43 36.21
C PRO A 115 -28.88 -36.74 35.52
N THR A 116 -28.22 -37.07 34.41
CA THR A 116 -28.26 -38.41 33.81
C THR A 116 -26.90 -39.07 34.00
N THR A 117 -26.82 -39.99 34.95
CA THR A 117 -25.64 -40.81 35.22
C THR A 117 -25.45 -41.83 34.09
N LYS A 118 -24.54 -41.53 33.16
CA LYS A 118 -24.04 -42.47 32.16
C LYS A 118 -22.74 -43.13 32.70
N PRO A 119 -22.53 -44.45 32.49
CA PRO A 119 -21.33 -45.16 32.95
C PRO A 119 -20.05 -44.53 32.40
N ALA A 120 -19.10 -44.26 33.30
CA ALA A 120 -17.80 -43.67 32.99
C ALA A 120 -16.92 -44.70 32.25
N THR A 121 -16.77 -44.53 30.94
CA THR A 121 -15.73 -45.18 30.16
C THR A 121 -14.43 -44.41 30.36
N THR A 122 -13.49 -44.99 31.11
CA THR A 122 -12.12 -44.48 31.28
C THR A 122 -11.37 -44.59 29.96
N VAL A 123 -11.37 -43.50 29.19
CA VAL A 123 -10.53 -43.36 28.01
C VAL A 123 -9.11 -43.02 28.47
N PRO A 124 -8.06 -43.71 27.99
CA PRO A 124 -6.68 -43.39 28.35
C PRO A 124 -6.38 -41.95 27.94
N THR A 125 -6.09 -41.12 28.94
CA THR A 125 -5.65 -39.73 28.75
C THR A 125 -4.19 -39.78 28.32
N THR A 126 -3.95 -39.76 27.01
CA THR A 126 -2.63 -39.47 26.46
C THR A 126 -2.29 -38.04 26.85
N ALA A 127 -1.25 -37.87 27.67
CA ALA A 127 -0.73 -36.57 28.04
C ALA A 127 -0.40 -35.78 26.76
N PRO A 128 -0.81 -34.51 26.63
CA PRO A 128 -0.48 -33.71 25.46
C PRO A 128 1.04 -33.51 25.43
N THR A 129 1.70 -34.14 24.45
CA THR A 129 3.08 -33.80 24.11
C THR A 129 3.11 -32.34 23.72
N SER A 130 3.66 -31.50 24.60
CA SER A 130 3.80 -30.06 24.37
C SER A 130 4.75 -29.85 23.19
N ALA A 131 4.18 -29.60 22.01
CA ALA A 131 4.95 -29.16 20.86
C ALA A 131 5.55 -27.79 21.17
N LYS A 132 6.81 -27.57 20.78
CA LYS A 132 7.49 -26.28 20.93
C LYS A 132 6.71 -25.23 20.12
N PRO A 133 6.46 -24.02 20.65
CA PRO A 133 5.72 -23.01 19.90
C PRO A 133 6.43 -22.67 18.59
N GLN A 134 5.68 -22.64 17.49
CA GLN A 134 6.17 -22.37 16.14
C GLN A 134 5.61 -21.03 15.64
N SER A 135 6.50 -20.14 15.21
CA SER A 135 6.14 -18.94 14.48
C SER A 135 6.04 -19.25 12.99
N ASN A 136 4.83 -19.22 12.44
CA ASN A 136 4.57 -19.37 11.01
C ASN A 136 3.87 -18.10 10.53
N PHE A 137 4.45 -17.42 9.55
CA PHE A 137 3.84 -16.21 8.98
C PHE A 137 3.42 -16.44 7.53
N GLU A 138 2.20 -16.02 7.21
CA GLU A 138 1.70 -15.96 5.84
C GLU A 138 1.68 -14.51 5.37
N ALA A 139 2.27 -14.25 4.20
CA ALA A 139 2.29 -12.93 3.61
C ALA A 139 1.63 -12.91 2.23
N GLN A 140 0.90 -11.84 1.94
CA GLN A 140 0.29 -11.59 0.64
C GLN A 140 0.73 -10.22 0.16
N LEU A 141 1.52 -10.20 -0.91
CA LEU A 141 2.02 -8.98 -1.55
C LEU A 141 1.11 -8.64 -2.73
N SER A 142 0.71 -7.37 -2.83
CA SER A 142 -0.07 -6.86 -3.96
C SER A 142 0.48 -5.53 -4.46
N VAL A 143 0.77 -5.45 -5.75
CA VAL A 143 1.18 -4.21 -6.41
C VAL A 143 -0.06 -3.39 -6.74
N THR A 144 -0.20 -2.20 -6.16
CA THR A 144 -1.41 -1.36 -6.29
C THR A 144 -1.27 -0.27 -7.33
N ALA A 145 -0.05 0.20 -7.58
CA ALA A 145 0.26 1.13 -8.65
C ALA A 145 1.65 0.82 -9.19
N SER A 146 1.84 0.89 -10.51
CA SER A 146 3.14 0.70 -11.16
C SER A 146 3.33 1.68 -12.30
N TRP A 147 4.57 2.11 -12.52
CA TRP A 147 5.01 2.94 -13.63
C TRP A 147 6.39 2.45 -14.11
N ASP A 148 6.90 3.03 -15.20
CA ASP A 148 8.14 2.60 -15.86
C ASP A 148 9.37 2.56 -14.95
N GLN A 149 9.35 3.33 -13.87
CA GLN A 149 10.50 3.50 -12.97
C GLN A 149 10.19 3.14 -11.53
N GLY A 150 9.08 2.45 -11.24
CA GLY A 150 8.75 2.12 -9.87
C GLY A 150 7.35 1.57 -9.66
N TYR A 151 7.05 1.25 -8.41
CA TYR A 151 5.73 0.81 -8.01
C TYR A 151 5.47 1.08 -6.54
N VAL A 152 4.20 0.99 -6.16
CA VAL A 152 3.71 0.96 -4.79
C VAL A 152 3.06 -0.39 -4.53
N ALA A 153 3.47 -1.06 -3.45
CA ALA A 153 2.89 -2.32 -3.03
C ALA A 153 2.46 -2.30 -1.56
N PHE A 154 1.46 -3.12 -1.26
CA PHE A 154 1.05 -3.44 0.09
C PHE A 154 1.32 -4.91 0.37
N VAL A 155 1.63 -5.22 1.61
CA VAL A 155 1.85 -6.57 2.09
C VAL A 155 1.01 -6.78 3.34
N ARG A 156 0.09 -7.74 3.28
CA ARG A 156 -0.64 -8.22 4.46
C ARG A 156 0.12 -9.41 5.04
N VAL A 157 0.49 -9.33 6.30
CA VAL A 157 1.19 -10.38 7.05
C VAL A 157 0.25 -10.91 8.13
N GLU A 158 0.13 -12.22 8.25
CA GLU A 158 -0.67 -12.91 9.23
C GLU A 158 0.17 -13.94 9.99
N ASN A 159 0.01 -14.02 11.31
CA ASN A 159 0.62 -15.07 12.11
C ASN A 159 -0.31 -16.29 12.16
N SER A 160 -0.02 -17.30 11.35
CA SER A 160 -0.72 -18.59 11.35
C SER A 160 -0.10 -19.60 12.31
N GLY A 161 0.93 -19.21 13.06
CA GLY A 161 1.52 -19.98 14.15
C GLY A 161 0.68 -19.96 15.43
N ASP A 162 1.19 -20.62 16.47
CA ASP A 162 0.55 -20.80 17.77
C ASP A 162 1.15 -19.93 18.89
N ALA A 163 2.20 -19.16 18.59
CA ALA A 163 2.83 -18.21 19.51
C ALA A 163 2.97 -16.80 18.94
N THR A 164 3.04 -15.83 19.84
CA THR A 164 3.36 -14.43 19.51
C THR A 164 4.82 -14.34 19.07
N ALA A 165 5.09 -13.78 17.90
CA ALA A 165 6.43 -13.65 17.35
C ALA A 165 6.61 -12.35 16.57
N GLN A 166 7.86 -11.93 16.36
CA GLN A 166 8.18 -10.83 15.45
C GLN A 166 8.14 -11.33 14.01
N TRP A 167 7.47 -10.57 13.15
CA TRP A 167 7.38 -10.92 11.74
C TRP A 167 8.51 -10.27 10.93
N ARG A 168 8.93 -10.96 9.88
CA ARG A 168 9.83 -10.43 8.85
C ARG A 168 9.43 -10.98 7.50
N VAL A 169 9.43 -10.11 6.50
CA VAL A 169 9.14 -10.43 5.10
C VAL A 169 10.32 -9.99 4.24
N THR A 170 10.77 -10.88 3.36
CA THR A 170 11.79 -10.54 2.36
C THR A 170 11.15 -10.57 0.99
N VAL A 171 11.35 -9.52 0.21
CA VAL A 171 10.87 -9.41 -1.18
C VAL A 171 12.09 -9.36 -2.08
N SER A 172 12.13 -10.21 -3.11
CA SER A 172 13.22 -10.25 -4.09
C SER A 172 12.78 -9.65 -5.41
N HIS A 173 13.75 -9.06 -6.12
CA HIS A 173 13.58 -8.47 -7.44
C HIS A 173 14.58 -9.09 -8.41
N SER A 174 14.15 -9.29 -9.66
CA SER A 174 15.01 -9.74 -10.74
C SER A 174 15.31 -8.59 -11.69
N GLY A 175 16.58 -8.44 -12.07
CA GLY A 175 17.03 -7.44 -13.04
C GLY A 175 16.91 -5.98 -12.57
N LEU A 176 16.84 -5.74 -11.25
CA LEU A 176 16.73 -4.41 -10.65
C LEU A 176 17.95 -4.08 -9.77
N ASP A 177 19.12 -3.90 -10.37
CA ASP A 177 20.35 -3.59 -9.64
C ASP A 177 20.37 -2.14 -9.11
N ASP A 178 19.66 -1.23 -9.79
CA ASP A 178 19.58 0.21 -9.45
C ASP A 178 18.27 0.59 -8.73
N MET A 179 17.64 -0.34 -8.00
CA MET A 179 16.43 0.00 -7.26
C MET A 179 16.72 0.81 -6.00
N GLU A 180 15.81 1.71 -5.64
CA GLU A 180 15.87 2.52 -4.43
C GLU A 180 14.55 2.41 -3.67
N LEU A 181 14.65 2.11 -2.37
CA LEU A 181 13.51 2.10 -1.45
C LEU A 181 13.18 3.55 -1.09
N ARG A 182 12.06 4.07 -1.63
CA ARG A 182 11.67 5.48 -1.48
C ARG A 182 10.92 5.77 -0.20
N GLY A 183 10.15 4.80 0.28
CA GLY A 183 9.34 4.98 1.48
C GLY A 183 8.74 3.66 1.95
N VAL A 184 8.51 3.59 3.26
CA VAL A 184 7.88 2.46 3.95
C VAL A 184 6.91 3.03 4.97
N TRP A 185 5.73 2.42 5.11
CA TRP A 185 4.74 2.79 6.13
C TRP A 185 4.26 1.54 6.87
N ASN A 186 4.02 1.69 8.17
CA ASN A 186 3.62 0.61 9.10
C ASN A 186 4.63 -0.55 9.22
N ALA A 187 5.89 -0.32 8.83
CA ALA A 187 6.99 -1.27 8.95
C ALA A 187 8.34 -0.53 8.94
N SER A 188 9.40 -1.24 9.33
CA SER A 188 10.79 -0.87 9.01
C SER A 188 11.25 -1.67 7.79
N GLY A 189 11.97 -1.04 6.87
CA GLY A 189 12.48 -1.66 5.66
C GLY A 189 13.95 -1.35 5.43
N ASP A 190 14.68 -2.35 4.96
CA ASP A 190 16.10 -2.24 4.57
C ASP A 190 16.30 -2.88 3.18
N ARG A 191 17.31 -2.41 2.45
CA ARG A 191 17.69 -2.94 1.14
C ARG A 191 19.04 -3.65 1.23
N ASN A 192 19.07 -4.88 0.74
CA ASN A 192 20.30 -5.64 0.53
C ASN A 192 20.37 -6.16 -0.92
N GLY A 193 21.16 -5.47 -1.77
CA GLY A 193 21.28 -5.78 -3.19
C GLY A 193 19.93 -5.66 -3.92
N SER A 194 19.47 -6.77 -4.51
CA SER A 194 18.18 -6.91 -5.20
C SER A 194 17.04 -7.40 -4.29
N SER A 195 17.26 -7.42 -2.97
CA SER A 195 16.26 -7.84 -1.98
C SER A 195 15.92 -6.71 -1.01
N LEU A 196 14.67 -6.69 -0.58
CA LEU A 196 14.15 -5.80 0.47
C LEU A 196 13.71 -6.64 1.66
N SER A 197 14.14 -6.26 2.85
CA SER A 197 13.73 -6.91 4.10
C SER A 197 12.87 -5.95 4.92
N PHE A 198 11.66 -6.39 5.26
CA PHE A 198 10.70 -5.64 6.06
C PHE A 198 10.45 -6.36 7.38
N SER A 199 10.32 -5.59 8.46
CA SER A 199 9.99 -6.11 9.79
C SER A 199 9.19 -5.10 10.59
N GLY A 200 8.54 -5.58 11.66
CA GLY A 200 7.78 -4.74 12.56
C GLY A 200 7.62 -5.38 13.94
N GLY A 201 6.60 -4.92 14.67
CA GLY A 201 6.32 -5.42 16.02
C GLY A 201 5.88 -6.88 16.08
N SER A 202 5.72 -7.39 17.30
CA SER A 202 5.23 -8.73 17.53
C SER A 202 3.75 -8.89 17.13
N LEU A 203 3.40 -10.05 16.58
CA LEU A 203 2.06 -10.39 16.14
C LEU A 203 1.58 -11.63 16.92
N ALA A 204 0.42 -11.54 17.58
CA ALA A 204 -0.18 -12.69 18.25
C ALA A 204 -0.79 -13.69 17.22
N PRO A 205 -1.01 -14.96 17.59
CA PRO A 205 -1.67 -15.94 16.74
C PRO A 205 -3.00 -15.45 16.18
N GLY A 206 -3.23 -15.68 14.87
CA GLY A 206 -4.43 -15.25 14.15
C GLY A 206 -4.57 -13.73 13.98
N LYS A 207 -3.56 -12.94 14.33
CA LYS A 207 -3.54 -11.49 14.07
C LYS A 207 -2.83 -11.20 12.75
N SER A 208 -3.17 -10.05 12.17
CA SER A 208 -2.61 -9.59 10.92
C SER A 208 -2.20 -8.12 11.01
N VAL A 209 -1.20 -7.75 10.21
CA VAL A 209 -0.78 -6.37 9.98
C VAL A 209 -0.64 -6.13 8.48
N THR A 210 -0.88 -4.90 8.05
CA THR A 210 -0.64 -4.48 6.66
C THR A 210 0.36 -3.35 6.65
N PHE A 211 1.43 -3.51 5.88
CA PHE A 211 2.38 -2.46 5.60
C PHE A 211 2.42 -2.20 4.10
N GLY A 212 3.08 -1.11 3.70
CA GLY A 212 3.38 -0.89 2.30
C GLY A 212 4.69 -0.16 2.11
N TYR A 213 5.13 -0.17 0.87
CA TYR A 213 6.39 0.41 0.47
C TYR A 213 6.33 0.90 -0.97
N GLN A 214 7.22 1.84 -1.27
CA GLN A 214 7.43 2.37 -2.60
C GLN A 214 8.87 2.13 -3.01
N ILE A 215 9.05 1.66 -4.24
CA ILE A 215 10.38 1.59 -4.86
C ILE A 215 10.44 2.46 -6.11
N SER A 216 11.65 2.90 -6.43
CA SER A 216 11.99 3.42 -7.74
C SER A 216 13.18 2.68 -8.32
N LYS A 217 13.44 2.81 -9.62
CA LYS A 217 14.65 2.31 -10.27
C LYS A 217 15.09 3.24 -11.40
N SER A 218 16.36 3.15 -11.78
CA SER A 218 16.84 3.71 -13.05
C SER A 218 16.34 2.89 -14.25
N GLY A 219 16.45 3.44 -15.46
CA GLY A 219 16.17 2.71 -16.70
C GLY A 219 14.68 2.48 -17.02
N ARG A 220 14.41 1.91 -18.20
CA ARG A 220 13.05 1.56 -18.67
C ARG A 220 12.64 0.15 -18.23
N GLY A 221 11.35 -0.18 -18.33
CA GLY A 221 10.79 -1.50 -18.03
C GLY A 221 10.08 -1.56 -16.68
N ASN A 222 9.07 -2.42 -16.56
CA ASN A 222 8.24 -2.46 -15.34
C ASN A 222 9.03 -3.02 -14.16
N ALA A 223 9.19 -2.23 -13.10
CA ALA A 223 9.66 -2.74 -11.82
C ALA A 223 8.57 -3.63 -11.22
N ARG A 224 8.88 -4.90 -10.95
CA ARG A 224 7.97 -5.83 -10.27
C ARG A 224 8.73 -6.74 -9.30
N PRO A 225 8.09 -7.15 -8.19
CA PRO A 225 8.62 -8.21 -7.35
C PRO A 225 8.78 -9.50 -8.15
N ALA A 226 9.92 -10.18 -7.99
CA ALA A 226 10.17 -11.51 -8.54
C ALA A 226 9.70 -12.61 -7.59
N GLY A 227 9.75 -12.35 -6.28
CA GLY A 227 9.33 -13.31 -5.26
C GLY A 227 9.21 -12.67 -3.89
N CYS A 228 8.71 -13.44 -2.94
CA CYS A 228 8.57 -13.02 -1.56
C CYS A 228 8.66 -14.24 -0.62
N SER A 229 9.13 -14.02 0.61
CA SER A 229 9.14 -15.01 1.69
C SER A 229 8.84 -14.36 3.04
N ALA A 230 8.23 -15.12 3.95
CA ALA A 230 7.99 -14.72 5.33
C ALA A 230 8.65 -15.71 6.29
N VAL A 231 9.13 -15.23 7.44
CA VAL A 231 9.81 -16.11 8.41
C VAL A 231 8.90 -17.27 8.83
N GLY A 232 9.39 -18.50 8.71
CA GLY A 232 8.68 -19.71 9.11
C GLY A 232 7.45 -20.06 8.28
N GLY A 233 7.14 -19.31 7.21
CA GLY A 233 5.95 -19.59 6.41
C GLY A 233 6.08 -19.20 4.95
N SER A 234 4.95 -18.87 4.33
CA SER A 234 4.84 -18.66 2.89
C SER A 234 4.53 -17.20 2.55
N CYS A 235 4.92 -16.78 1.35
CA CYS A 235 4.48 -15.51 0.81
C CYS A 235 4.05 -15.67 -0.65
N SER A 236 2.95 -15.03 -1.02
CA SER A 236 2.43 -15.01 -2.39
C SER A 236 2.41 -13.60 -2.97
N VAL A 237 2.70 -13.50 -4.27
CA VAL A 237 2.62 -12.25 -5.03
C VAL A 237 1.35 -12.30 -5.88
N ARG A 238 0.47 -11.31 -5.73
CA ARG A 238 -0.74 -11.10 -6.53
C ARG A 238 -0.61 -9.92 -7.48
#